data_AF-A0A0D0IRL4-F1
#
_entry.id   AF-A0A0D0IRL4-F1
#
_cell.length_a   1.000
_cell.length_b   1.000
_cell.length_c   1.000
_cell.angle_alpha   90.00
_cell.angle_beta   90.00
_cell.angle_gamma   90.00
#
_symmetry.space_group_name_H-M   'P 1'
#
loop_
_entity.id
_entity.type
_entity.pdbx_description
1 polymer ?
#
loop_
_entity_poly.entity_id
_entity_poly.type
_entity_poly.pdbx_seq_one_letter_code
_entity_poly.pdbx_strand_id
1 'polypeptide(L)'
;MLKLDKNKLAGLKTFDDHLQERYGDENSPERKEFEAKAKAWYYAELLKDERKRQNVTQKMLAEKIGKKREYISSLEKGQTDMQLSTFLRIADALGLRFSLVLG
;
A
#
# COMPACT_ATOMS: atom_id res chain seq x y z
N MET A 1 16.16 4.40 34.25
CA MET A 1 15.04 4.74 33.35
C MET A 1 15.36 6.08 32.70
N LEU A 2 15.45 6.16 31.37
CA LEU A 2 15.69 7.43 30.68
C LEU A 2 14.50 8.37 30.93
N LYS A 3 14.77 9.58 31.44
CA LYS A 3 13.76 10.64 31.58
C LYS A 3 13.84 11.53 30.35
N LEU A 4 12.77 11.55 29.56
CA LEU A 4 12.65 12.44 28.41
C LEU A 4 12.28 13.86 28.88
N ASP A 5 12.86 14.85 28.21
CA ASP A 5 12.57 16.27 28.43
C ASP A 5 11.25 16.64 27.75
N LYS A 6 10.22 16.96 28.55
CA LYS A 6 8.88 17.29 28.07
C LYS A 6 8.83 18.55 27.21
N ASN A 7 9.69 19.54 27.47
CA ASN A 7 9.71 20.79 26.72
C ASN A 7 10.29 20.57 25.33
N LYS A 8 11.33 19.73 25.23
CA LYS A 8 11.88 19.32 23.93
C LYS A 8 10.88 18.50 23.12
N LEU A 9 10.16 17.58 23.77
CA LEU A 9 9.12 16.77 23.13
C LEU A 9 7.99 17.62 22.53
N ALA A 10 7.53 18.65 23.26
CA ALA A 10 6.45 19.52 22.80
C ALA A 10 6.82 20.37 21.57
N GLY A 11 8.13 20.59 21.31
CA GLY A 11 8.61 21.33 20.16
C GLY A 11 8.87 20.47 18.91
N LEU A 12 8.67 19.15 18.98
CA LEU A 12 8.87 18.26 17.84
C LEU A 12 7.62 18.23 16.98
N LYS A 13 7.81 18.27 15.65
CA LYS A 13 6.74 18.01 14.69
C LYS A 13 6.32 16.54 14.78
N THR A 14 5.01 16.33 14.82
CA THR A 14 4.39 15.03 14.64
C THR A 14 4.43 14.62 13.18
N PHE A 15 4.11 13.36 12.89
CA PHE A 15 3.98 12.91 11.51
C PHE A 15 2.81 13.63 10.81
N ASP A 16 1.72 13.90 11.51
CA ASP A 16 0.58 14.63 10.96
C ASP A 16 0.94 16.06 10.58
N ASP A 17 1.79 16.74 11.37
CA ASP A 17 2.30 18.07 11.02
C ASP A 17 3.05 18.04 9.67
N HIS A 18 3.87 17.01 9.46
CA HIS A 18 4.58 16.81 8.20
C HIS A 18 3.66 16.49 7.03
N LEU A 19 2.60 15.72 7.26
CA LEU A 19 1.63 15.41 6.22
C LEU A 19 0.79 16.64 5.88
N GLN A 20 0.41 17.46 6.87
CA GLN A 20 -0.32 18.70 6.64
C GLN A 20 0.51 19.73 5.88
N GLU A 21 1.79 19.87 6.23
CA GLU A 21 2.74 20.73 5.52
C GLU A 21 2.95 20.31 4.05
N ARG A 22 2.92 19.01 3.74
CA ARG A 22 3.20 18.49 2.39
C ARG A 22 1.97 18.26 1.52
N TYR A 23 0.85 17.84 2.10
CA TYR A 23 -0.33 17.36 1.38
C TYR A 23 -1.61 18.11 1.79
N GLY A 24 -1.50 19.08 2.68
CA GLY A 24 -2.63 19.87 3.16
C GLY A 24 -3.46 19.19 4.23
N ASP A 25 -4.55 19.86 4.60
CA ASP A 25 -5.52 19.40 5.59
C ASP A 25 -6.12 18.03 5.24
N GLU A 26 -6.52 17.26 6.25
CA GLU A 26 -7.13 15.93 6.08
C GLU A 26 -8.32 15.92 5.11
N ASN A 27 -9.08 17.01 5.04
CA ASN A 27 -10.25 17.11 4.19
C ASN A 27 -9.94 17.59 2.76
N SER A 28 -8.70 18.01 2.49
CA SER A 28 -8.31 18.57 1.20
C SER A 28 -8.35 17.52 0.08
N PRO A 29 -8.60 17.93 -1.17
CA PRO A 29 -8.48 17.04 -2.33
C PRO A 29 -7.08 16.39 -2.43
N GLU A 30 -6.02 17.17 -2.16
CA GLU A 30 -4.63 16.72 -2.25
C GLU A 30 -4.33 15.62 -1.22
N ARG A 31 -4.82 15.79 0.02
CA ARG A 31 -4.66 14.80 1.07
C ARG A 31 -5.46 13.54 0.76
N LYS A 32 -6.69 13.66 0.27
CA LYS A 32 -7.50 12.50 -0.17
C LYS A 32 -6.83 11.71 -1.29
N GLU A 33 -6.22 12.39 -2.26
CA GLU A 33 -5.47 11.74 -3.33
C GLU A 33 -4.22 11.02 -2.80
N PHE A 34 -3.48 11.66 -1.89
CA PHE A 34 -2.34 11.03 -1.21
C PHE A 34 -2.76 9.77 -0.46
N GLU A 35 -3.83 9.84 0.35
CA GLU A 35 -4.36 8.70 1.11
C GLU A 35 -4.81 7.56 0.18
N ALA A 36 -5.43 7.88 -0.95
CA ALA A 36 -5.83 6.88 -1.94
C ALA A 36 -4.62 6.15 -2.54
N LYS A 37 -3.56 6.89 -2.90
CA LYS A 37 -2.29 6.31 -3.40
C LYS A 37 -1.57 5.51 -2.33
N ALA A 38 -1.54 5.99 -1.09
CA ALA A 38 -0.95 5.30 0.05
C ALA A 38 -1.65 3.95 0.31
N LYS A 39 -2.99 3.92 0.24
CA LYS A 39 -3.77 2.68 0.33
C LYS A 39 -3.47 1.73 -0.82
N ALA A 40 -3.41 2.22 -2.06
CA ALA A 40 -3.07 1.38 -3.21
C ALA A 40 -1.68 0.75 -3.06
N TRP A 41 -0.69 1.53 -2.62
CA TRP A 41 0.66 1.04 -2.32
C TRP A 41 0.66 -0.02 -1.19
N TYR A 42 -0.06 0.25 -0.10
CA TYR A 42 -0.18 -0.68 1.02
C TYR A 42 -0.71 -2.04 0.57
N TYR A 43 -1.78 -2.07 -0.22
CA TYR A 43 -2.33 -3.32 -0.73
C TYR A 43 -1.38 -4.02 -1.72
N ALA A 44 -0.63 -3.28 -2.54
CA ALA A 44 0.37 -3.88 -3.42
C ALA A 44 1.50 -4.57 -2.63
N GLU A 45 2.01 -3.94 -1.56
CA GLU A 45 3.01 -4.57 -0.68
C GLU A 45 2.42 -5.78 0.06
N LEU A 46 1.17 -5.73 0.52
CA LEU A 46 0.51 -6.87 1.16
C LEU A 46 0.44 -8.09 0.22
N LEU A 47 0.06 -7.89 -1.04
CA LEU A 47 0.03 -8.97 -2.05
C LEU A 47 1.43 -9.52 -2.36
N LYS A 48 2.43 -8.64 -2.44
CA LYS A 48 3.84 -9.01 -2.66
C LYS A 48 4.40 -9.84 -1.51
N ASP A 49 4.11 -9.46 -0.28
CA ASP A 49 4.56 -10.17 0.91
C ASP A 49 3.86 -11.53 1.01
N GLU A 50 2.56 -11.59 0.71
CA GLU A 50 1.85 -12.87 0.65
C GLU A 50 2.42 -13.79 -0.44
N ARG A 51 2.71 -13.26 -1.63
CA ARG A 51 3.39 -13.99 -2.70
C ARG A 51 4.72 -14.59 -2.23
N LYS A 52 5.55 -13.78 -1.57
CA LYS A 52 6.83 -14.22 -1.02
C LYS A 52 6.65 -15.28 0.07
N ARG A 53 5.68 -15.10 0.97
CA ARG A 53 5.34 -16.05 2.03
C ARG A 53 4.99 -17.44 1.47
N GLN A 54 4.34 -17.48 0.31
CA GLN A 54 4.00 -18.72 -0.40
C GLN A 54 5.11 -19.24 -1.33
N ASN A 55 6.28 -18.58 -1.39
CA ASN A 55 7.37 -18.90 -2.33
C ASN A 55 6.94 -18.89 -3.82
N VAL A 56 5.92 -18.09 -4.17
CA VAL A 56 5.47 -17.94 -5.54
C VAL A 56 6.36 -16.92 -6.26
N THR A 57 6.90 -17.25 -7.42
CA THR A 57 7.70 -16.27 -8.18
C THR A 57 6.81 -15.23 -8.87
N GLN A 58 7.37 -14.06 -9.21
CA GLN A 58 6.64 -13.06 -10.01
C GLN A 58 6.14 -13.64 -11.35
N LYS A 59 6.93 -14.54 -11.97
CA LYS A 59 6.55 -15.22 -13.22
C LYS A 59 5.35 -16.14 -13.03
N MET A 60 5.39 -16.98 -11.99
CA MET A 60 4.27 -17.90 -11.68
C MET A 60 2.98 -17.13 -11.35
N LEU A 61 3.06 -16.03 -10.60
CA LEU A 61 1.89 -15.20 -10.32
C LEU A 61 1.35 -14.57 -11.61
N ALA A 62 2.24 -14.05 -12.47
CA ALA A 62 1.86 -13.46 -13.74
C ALA A 62 1.13 -14.47 -14.65
N GLU A 63 1.65 -15.71 -14.73
CA GLU A 63 1.03 -16.81 -15.47
C GLU A 63 -0.36 -17.15 -14.93
N LYS A 64 -0.53 -17.25 -13.60
CA LYS A 64 -1.83 -17.51 -12.95
C LYS A 64 -2.89 -16.46 -13.30
N ILE A 65 -2.51 -15.19 -13.45
CA ILE A 65 -3.46 -14.09 -13.71
C ILE A 65 -3.53 -13.65 -15.18
N GLY A 66 -2.79 -14.32 -16.07
CA GLY A 66 -2.73 -14.00 -17.50
C GLY A 66 -2.06 -12.64 -17.81
N LYS A 67 -0.99 -12.31 -17.10
CA LYS A 67 -0.19 -11.08 -17.30
C LYS A 67 1.27 -11.41 -17.58
N LYS A 68 2.03 -10.40 -18.02
CA LYS A 68 3.49 -10.51 -18.19
C LYS A 68 4.18 -10.38 -16.84
N ARG A 69 5.32 -11.05 -16.65
CA ARG A 69 6.14 -10.93 -15.44
C ARG A 69 6.55 -9.48 -15.16
N GLU A 70 6.83 -8.71 -16.21
CA GLU A 70 7.19 -7.29 -16.14
C GLU A 70 6.10 -6.46 -15.47
N TYR A 71 4.82 -6.79 -15.71
CA TYR A 71 3.69 -6.12 -15.07
C TYR A 71 3.72 -6.33 -13.54
N ILE A 72 3.92 -7.57 -13.07
CA ILE A 72 4.07 -7.87 -11.64
C ILE A 72 5.29 -7.14 -11.07
N SER A 73 6.42 -7.14 -11.79
CA SER A 73 7.62 -6.42 -11.36
C SER A 73 7.40 -4.91 -11.24
N SER A 74 6.69 -4.28 -12.18
CA SER A 74 6.41 -2.84 -12.14
C SER A 74 5.45 -2.50 -11.00
N LEU A 75 4.44 -3.34 -10.79
CA LEU A 75 3.49 -3.21 -9.67
C LEU A 75 4.21 -3.26 -8.32
N GLU A 76 5.03 -4.28 -8.09
CA GLU A 76 5.78 -4.48 -6.82
C GLU A 76 6.87 -3.44 -6.56
N LYS A 77 7.21 -2.62 -7.58
CA LYS A 77 8.12 -1.48 -7.47
C LYS A 77 7.38 -0.15 -7.35
N GLY A 78 6.04 -0.15 -7.34
CA GLY A 78 5.23 1.07 -7.32
C GLY A 78 5.32 1.91 -8.59
N GLN A 79 5.71 1.31 -9.72
CA GLN A 79 5.84 2.01 -11.02
C GLN A 79 4.52 2.08 -11.79
N THR A 80 3.52 1.32 -11.37
CA THR A 80 2.19 1.30 -11.99
C THR A 80 1.14 1.01 -10.95
N ASP A 81 0.01 1.71 -11.05
CA ASP A 81 -1.16 1.42 -10.24
C ASP A 81 -1.89 0.16 -10.70
N MET A 82 -2.64 -0.42 -9.79
CA MET A 82 -3.40 -1.63 -10.01
C MET A 82 -4.88 -1.32 -10.20
N GLN A 83 -5.46 -1.79 -11.31
CA GLN A 83 -6.91 -1.83 -11.44
C GLN A 83 -7.51 -2.80 -10.40
N LEU A 84 -8.70 -2.48 -9.89
CA LEU A 84 -9.39 -3.34 -8.92
C LEU A 84 -9.57 -4.78 -9.43
N SER A 85 -9.84 -4.95 -10.73
CA SER A 85 -9.95 -6.27 -11.35
C SER A 85 -8.66 -7.09 -11.27
N THR A 86 -7.50 -6.44 -11.44
CA THR A 86 -6.19 -7.07 -11.25
C THR A 86 -5.96 -7.41 -9.78
N PHE A 87 -6.28 -6.49 -8.86
CA PHE A 87 -6.16 -6.73 -7.42
C PHE A 87 -6.91 -7.99 -7.00
N LEU A 88 -8.18 -8.12 -7.41
CA LEU A 88 -9.00 -9.29 -7.10
C LEU A 88 -8.42 -10.57 -7.69
N ARG A 89 -7.90 -10.54 -8.93
CA ARG A 89 -7.25 -11.71 -9.55
C ARG A 89 -5.97 -12.13 -8.83
N ILE A 90 -5.15 -11.18 -8.38
CA ILE A 90 -3.94 -11.49 -7.62
C ILE A 90 -4.32 -12.06 -6.25
N ALA A 91 -5.27 -11.45 -5.55
CA ALA A 91 -5.77 -11.94 -4.28
C ALA A 91 -6.26 -13.39 -4.40
N ASP A 92 -7.12 -13.67 -5.38
CA ASP A 92 -7.64 -15.02 -5.66
C ASP A 92 -6.52 -16.01 -6.03
N ALA A 93 -5.57 -15.62 -6.88
CA ALA A 93 -4.42 -16.44 -7.26
C ALA A 93 -3.48 -16.79 -6.08
N LEU A 94 -3.50 -15.97 -5.02
CA LEU A 94 -2.81 -16.17 -3.75
C LEU A 94 -3.72 -16.78 -2.67
N GLY A 95 -4.98 -17.13 -2.97
CA GLY A 95 -5.91 -17.73 -2.01
C GLY A 95 -6.38 -16.76 -0.91
N LEU A 96 -6.26 -15.46 -1.12
CA LEU A 96 -6.79 -14.43 -0.23
C LEU A 96 -8.27 -14.20 -0.50
N ARG A 97 -9.05 -13.98 0.57
CA ARG A 97 -10.45 -13.58 0.46
C ARG A 97 -10.58 -12.09 0.70
N PHE A 98 -11.19 -11.40 -0.25
CA PHE A 98 -11.56 -10.00 -0.10
C PHE A 98 -13.07 -9.89 0.13
N SER A 99 -13.48 -9.13 1.13
CA SER A 99 -14.90 -8.88 1.42
C SER A 99 -15.13 -7.41 1.69
N LEU A 100 -16.17 -6.86 1.08
CA LEU A 100 -16.70 -5.56 1.47
C LEU A 100 -17.66 -5.78 2.64
N VAL A 101 -17.35 -5.16 3.78
CA VAL A 101 -18.24 -5.14 4.95
C VAL A 101 -19.02 -3.83 4.87
N LEU A 102 -20.34 -3.94 4.80
CA LEU A 102 -21.23 -2.80 4.94
C LEU A 102 -21.43 -2.55 6.44
N GLY A 103 -21.14 -1.33 6.87
CA GLY A 103 -21.47 -0.84 8.21
C GLY A 103 -22.87 -0.25 8.25
#